data_AF-A0A1I4TYM7-F1
#
_entry.id   AF-A0A1I4TYM7-F1
#
_cell.length_a   1.000
_cell.length_b   1.000
_cell.length_c   1.000
_cell.angle_alpha   90.00
_cell.angle_beta   90.00
_cell.angle_gamma   90.00
#
_symmetry.space_group_name_H-M   'P 1'
#
loop_
_entity.id
_entity.type
_entity.pdbx_description
1 polymer ?
#
loop_
_entity_poly.entity_id
_entity_poly.type
_entity_poly.pdbx_seq_one_letter_code
_entity_poly.pdbx_strand_id
1 'polypeptide(L)'
;MITGPRLVNTKKPFIHTSHVSAMNLAPSFPDDHAMHLLMQLLHEELGLPERKTISLSTSINFDLGCDGSDAQHLMEALEEQFAIDFVDYDAYRYFQPEGFDVFLKRRAKGRGDKLPLTIGMLYQAIKARCWDTQALESIPTNL
;
A
#
# COMPACT_ATOMS: atom_id res chain seq x y z
N MET A 1 15.63 -12.14 -36.88
CA MET A 1 16.19 -11.78 -35.57
C MET A 1 15.47 -10.52 -35.10
N ILE A 2 14.84 -10.62 -33.94
CA ILE A 2 13.84 -9.69 -33.40
C ILE A 2 14.57 -8.61 -32.61
N THR A 3 14.28 -7.33 -32.86
CA THR A 3 14.47 -6.31 -31.83
C THR A 3 13.30 -5.33 -31.91
N GLY A 4 12.29 -5.53 -31.06
CA GLY A 4 11.21 -4.58 -30.85
C GLY A 4 11.69 -3.42 -29.96
N PRO A 5 11.10 -2.22 -30.09
CA PRO A 5 11.50 -1.07 -29.30
C PRO A 5 11.14 -1.25 -27.83
N ARG A 6 12.12 -0.97 -26.97
CA ARG A 6 12.02 -0.93 -25.51
C ARG A 6 11.06 0.19 -25.11
N LEU A 7 9.94 -0.16 -24.47
CA LEU A 7 9.06 0.80 -23.80
C LEU A 7 9.89 1.57 -22.77
N VAL A 8 10.17 2.83 -23.06
CA VAL A 8 10.65 3.81 -22.09
C VAL A 8 9.52 4.05 -21.11
N ASN A 9 9.66 3.52 -19.89
CA ASN A 9 8.77 3.85 -18.80
C ASN A 9 8.97 5.34 -18.47
N THR A 10 8.09 6.18 -18.99
CA THR A 10 8.09 7.61 -18.72
C THR A 10 7.64 7.81 -17.28
N LYS A 11 8.60 7.83 -16.36
CA LYS A 11 8.37 8.22 -14.97
C LYS A 11 7.62 9.56 -14.99
N LYS A 12 6.37 9.53 -14.54
CA LYS A 12 5.55 10.73 -14.35
C LYS A 12 6.36 11.67 -13.44
N PRO A 13 6.60 12.93 -13.83
CA PRO A 13 7.31 13.85 -12.96
C PRO A 13 6.49 14.04 -11.68
N PHE A 14 7.15 13.90 -10.53
CA PHE A 14 6.61 14.21 -9.20
C PHE A 14 6.21 15.70 -9.19
N ILE A 15 4.95 16.00 -9.48
CA ILE A 15 4.43 17.36 -9.36
C ILE A 15 4.21 17.60 -7.88
N HIS A 16 5.03 18.49 -7.32
CA HIS A 16 4.95 18.98 -5.95
C HIS A 16 3.68 19.83 -5.81
N THR A 17 2.53 19.17 -5.66
CA THR A 17 1.24 19.84 -5.49
C THR A 17 0.73 19.60 -4.08
N SER A 18 0.58 20.68 -3.33
CA SER A 18 0.21 20.83 -1.91
C SER A 18 -1.15 20.23 -1.49
N HIS A 19 -1.51 19.01 -1.89
CA HIS A 19 -2.83 18.42 -1.66
C HIS A 19 -2.98 17.66 -0.34
N VAL A 20 -1.89 17.44 0.42
CA VAL A 20 -1.98 16.75 1.72
C VAL A 20 -2.89 17.51 2.71
N SER A 21 -3.02 18.84 2.55
CA SER A 21 -3.87 19.71 3.38
C SER A 21 -5.38 19.45 3.31
N ALA A 22 -5.89 18.61 2.40
CA ALA A 22 -7.32 18.30 2.30
C ALA A 22 -7.74 17.03 3.06
N MET A 23 -6.80 16.28 3.64
CA MET A 23 -7.11 15.02 4.33
C MET A 23 -7.50 15.23 5.79
N ASN A 24 -8.58 14.57 6.22
CA ASN A 24 -9.01 14.53 7.61
C ASN A 24 -8.21 13.45 8.36
N LEU A 25 -7.05 13.82 8.93
CA LEU A 25 -6.18 12.89 9.68
C LEU A 25 -6.57 12.85 11.16
N ALA A 26 -6.41 11.69 11.81
CA ALA A 26 -6.63 11.54 13.24
C ALA A 26 -5.65 12.41 14.08
N PRO A 27 -6.00 12.84 15.30
CA PRO A 27 -5.14 13.73 16.11
C PRO A 27 -3.78 13.13 16.51
N SER A 28 -3.65 11.80 16.58
CA SER A 28 -2.41 11.09 16.92
C SER A 28 -1.57 10.72 15.69
N PHE A 29 -1.90 11.25 14.51
CA PHE A 29 -1.23 10.87 13.27
C PHE A 29 0.21 11.44 13.24
N PRO A 30 1.22 10.62 12.91
CA PRO A 30 2.61 11.06 12.82
C PRO A 30 2.78 12.23 11.81
N ASP A 31 3.42 13.31 12.26
CA ASP A 31 3.73 14.50 11.44
C ASP A 31 5.21 14.53 11.05
N ASP A 32 5.68 13.47 10.39
CA ASP A 32 7.04 13.39 9.86
C ASP A 32 7.08 13.16 8.35
N HIS A 33 8.24 13.40 7.76
CA HIS A 33 8.41 13.36 6.30
C HIS A 33 8.03 12.01 5.68
N ALA A 34 8.34 10.89 6.34
CA ALA A 34 8.00 9.57 5.81
C ALA A 34 6.48 9.36 5.78
N MET A 35 5.78 9.87 6.81
CA MET A 35 4.32 9.81 6.83
C MET A 35 3.70 10.69 5.75
N HIS A 36 4.20 11.91 5.55
CA HIS A 36 3.70 12.79 4.48
C HIS A 36 3.86 12.15 3.09
N LEU A 37 5.00 11.53 2.82
CA LEU A 37 5.24 10.82 1.56
C LEU A 37 4.33 9.60 1.40
N LEU A 38 4.14 8.81 2.46
CA LEU A 38 3.20 7.68 2.45
C LEU A 38 1.77 8.15 2.15
N MET A 39 1.30 9.20 2.82
CA MET A 39 -0.05 9.72 2.60
C MET A 39 -0.24 10.31 1.20
N GLN A 40 0.80 10.94 0.66
CA GLN A 40 0.78 11.40 -0.73
C GLN A 40 0.68 10.22 -1.70
N LEU A 41 1.51 9.18 -1.52
CA LEU A 41 1.46 7.98 -2.36
C LEU A 41 0.07 7.31 -2.31
N LEU A 42 -0.49 7.15 -1.10
CA LEU A 42 -1.82 6.56 -0.94
C LEU A 42 -2.91 7.41 -1.60
N HIS A 43 -2.80 8.74 -1.55
CA HIS A 43 -3.73 9.62 -2.24
C HIS A 43 -3.63 9.49 -3.77
N GLU A 44 -2.40 9.39 -4.30
CA GLU A 44 -2.15 9.26 -5.74
C GLU A 44 -2.63 7.90 -6.29
N GLU A 45 -2.36 6.80 -5.57
CA GLU A 45 -2.69 5.45 -6.02
C GLU A 45 -4.16 5.07 -5.75
N LEU A 46 -4.72 5.49 -4.61
CA LEU A 46 -6.05 5.02 -4.16
C LEU A 46 -7.15 6.08 -4.21
N GLY A 47 -6.81 7.36 -4.33
CA GLY A 47 -7.78 8.46 -4.28
C GLY A 47 -8.42 8.60 -2.88
N LEU A 48 -7.61 8.90 -1.87
CA LEU A 48 -8.06 8.94 -0.48
C LEU A 48 -9.29 9.86 -0.26
N PRO A 49 -10.29 9.43 0.54
CA PRO A 49 -11.50 10.20 0.78
C PRO A 49 -11.27 11.42 1.68
N GLU A 50 -11.66 12.60 1.23
CA GLU A 50 -11.51 13.87 1.99
C GLU A 50 -12.39 13.94 3.26
N ARG A 51 -13.48 13.16 3.31
CA ARG A 51 -14.50 13.26 4.37
C ARG A 51 -14.42 12.16 5.42
N LYS A 52 -13.63 11.11 5.18
CA LYS A 52 -13.43 10.00 6.14
C LYS A 52 -12.17 10.32 6.95
N THR A 53 -12.25 10.19 8.27
CA THR A 53 -11.06 10.31 9.10
C THR A 53 -10.13 9.14 8.83
N ILE A 54 -8.88 9.44 8.46
CA ILE A 54 -7.83 8.46 8.24
C ILE A 54 -6.95 8.36 9.49
N SER A 55 -6.72 7.14 9.93
CA SER A 55 -5.92 6.78 11.11
C SER A 55 -4.90 5.70 10.75
N LEU A 56 -3.94 5.44 11.64
CA LEU A 56 -2.99 4.34 11.46
C LEU A 56 -3.69 2.96 11.41
N SER A 57 -4.86 2.84 12.03
CA SER A 57 -5.68 1.64 12.03
C SER A 57 -6.50 1.45 10.74
N THR A 58 -6.56 2.46 9.87
CA THR A 58 -7.29 2.38 8.61
C THR A 58 -6.68 1.32 7.71
N SER A 59 -7.50 0.35 7.29
CA SER A 59 -7.08 -0.79 6.48
C SER A 59 -7.16 -0.46 5.00
N ILE A 60 -6.06 -0.45 4.27
CA ILE A 60 -6.09 -0.03 2.85
C ILE A 60 -6.94 -0.96 1.98
N ASN A 61 -6.92 -2.27 2.28
CA ASN A 61 -7.71 -3.26 1.56
C ASN A 61 -9.20 -3.26 1.95
N PHE A 62 -9.52 -3.16 3.24
CA PHE A 62 -10.92 -3.20 3.69
C PHE A 62 -11.62 -1.83 3.74
N ASP A 63 -10.95 -0.79 4.22
CA ASP A 63 -11.53 0.53 4.42
C ASP A 63 -11.48 1.41 3.18
N LEU A 64 -10.49 1.20 2.33
CA LEU A 64 -10.22 1.98 1.12
C LEU A 64 -10.40 1.17 -0.17
N GLY A 65 -10.64 -0.14 -0.06
CA GLY A 65 -10.94 -1.01 -1.21
C GLY A 65 -9.74 -1.31 -2.12
N CYS A 66 -8.50 -1.13 -1.64
CA CYS A 66 -7.28 -1.44 -2.38
C CYS A 66 -7.12 -2.96 -2.53
N ASP A 67 -7.31 -3.49 -3.73
CA ASP A 67 -7.18 -4.90 -4.07
C ASP A 67 -6.73 -5.06 -5.54
N GLY A 68 -6.45 -6.27 -6.01
CA GLY A 68 -6.15 -6.53 -7.42
C GLY A 68 -4.96 -5.72 -7.96
N SER A 69 -5.13 -5.07 -9.11
CA SER A 69 -4.09 -4.24 -9.74
C SER A 69 -3.72 -3.00 -8.94
N ASP A 70 -4.67 -2.39 -8.23
CA ASP A 70 -4.40 -1.22 -7.39
C ASP A 70 -3.41 -1.59 -6.26
N ALA A 71 -3.63 -2.74 -5.63
CA ALA A 71 -2.72 -3.28 -4.63
C ALA A 71 -1.34 -3.61 -5.22
N GLN A 72 -1.30 -4.19 -6.42
CA GLN A 72 -0.02 -4.49 -7.07
C GLN A 72 0.79 -3.21 -7.32
N HIS A 73 0.20 -2.19 -7.93
CA HIS A 73 0.88 -0.93 -8.23
C HIS A 73 1.34 -0.21 -6.96
N LEU A 74 0.51 -0.19 -5.91
CA LEU A 74 0.88 0.43 -4.64
C LEU A 74 2.10 -0.25 -4.00
N MET A 75 2.14 -1.58 -3.99
CA MET A 75 3.25 -2.32 -3.37
C MET A 75 4.55 -2.16 -4.18
N GLU A 76 4.48 -2.13 -5.51
CA GLU A 76 5.63 -1.81 -6.38
C GLU A 76 6.14 -0.38 -6.11
N ALA A 77 5.24 0.60 -6.00
CA ALA A 77 5.61 1.98 -5.68
C ALA A 77 6.24 2.11 -4.29
N LEU A 78 5.76 1.35 -3.30
CA LEU A 78 6.35 1.30 -1.95
C LEU A 78 7.79 0.78 -1.97
N GLU A 79 8.04 -0.30 -2.72
CA GLU A 79 9.39 -0.86 -2.90
C GLU A 79 10.32 0.18 -3.51
N GLU A 80 9.91 0.80 -4.63
CA GLU A 80 10.75 1.73 -5.38
C GLU A 80 11.01 3.04 -4.63
N GLN A 81 9.98 3.61 -3.98
CA GLN A 81 10.09 4.95 -3.37
C GLN A 81 10.76 4.91 -1.99
N PHE A 82 10.57 3.85 -1.22
CA PHE A 82 11.05 3.76 0.16
C PHE A 82 12.17 2.75 0.37
N ALA A 83 12.53 1.99 -0.68
CA ALA A 83 13.55 0.94 -0.64
C ALA A 83 13.27 -0.09 0.47
N ILE A 84 12.02 -0.56 0.52
CA ILE A 84 11.58 -1.59 1.48
C ILE A 84 11.99 -2.96 0.93
N ASP A 85 12.68 -3.75 1.76
CA ASP A 85 12.93 -5.16 1.45
C ASP A 85 11.72 -6.02 1.82
N PHE A 86 11.08 -6.63 0.83
CA PHE A 86 9.88 -7.47 1.00
C PHE A 86 10.24 -8.95 1.24
N VAL A 87 11.00 -9.20 2.30
CA VAL A 87 11.64 -10.50 2.58
C VAL A 87 10.63 -11.66 2.70
N ASP A 88 9.56 -11.48 3.47
CA ASP A 88 8.56 -12.52 3.74
C ASP A 88 7.13 -12.11 3.33
N TYR A 89 7.00 -11.03 2.57
CA TYR A 89 5.71 -10.50 2.15
C TYR A 89 4.96 -11.47 1.22
N ASP A 90 3.68 -11.69 1.53
CA ASP A 90 2.78 -12.49 0.71
C ASP A 90 1.50 -11.70 0.42
N ALA A 91 1.38 -11.19 -0.81
CA ALA A 91 0.23 -10.42 -1.26
C ALA A 91 -1.11 -11.12 -1.04
N TYR A 92 -1.17 -12.45 -1.10
CA TYR A 92 -2.42 -13.19 -0.90
C TYR A 92 -2.86 -13.22 0.57
N ARG A 93 -2.03 -12.78 1.53
CA ARG A 93 -2.47 -12.58 2.93
C ARG A 93 -3.42 -11.41 3.05
N TYR A 94 -3.17 -10.35 2.31
CA TYR A 94 -3.84 -9.06 2.46
C TYR A 94 -4.84 -8.78 1.33
N PHE A 95 -4.47 -9.14 0.10
CA PHE A 95 -5.21 -8.70 -1.08
C PHE A 95 -5.97 -9.84 -1.76
N GLN A 96 -7.12 -9.51 -2.33
CA GLN A 96 -7.83 -10.34 -3.27
C GLN A 96 -7.17 -10.23 -4.65
N PRO A 97 -6.83 -11.37 -5.29
CA PRO A 97 -6.29 -11.33 -6.64
C PRO A 97 -7.33 -10.82 -7.65
N GLU A 98 -6.88 -10.05 -8.64
CA GLU A 98 -7.75 -9.53 -9.68
C GLU A 98 -8.26 -10.64 -10.62
N GLY A 99 -9.54 -10.57 -10.99
CA GLY A 99 -10.10 -11.31 -12.12
C GLY A 99 -10.64 -12.73 -11.84
N PHE A 100 -11.09 -13.37 -12.92
CA PHE A 100 -11.64 -14.74 -12.93
C PHE A 100 -10.58 -15.81 -13.20
N ASP A 101 -9.29 -15.47 -13.15
CA ASP A 101 -8.23 -16.42 -13.44
C ASP A 101 -8.29 -17.60 -12.45
N VAL A 102 -8.59 -18.76 -13.01
CA VAL A 102 -8.81 -20.00 -12.28
C VAL A 102 -7.54 -20.45 -11.55
N PHE A 103 -6.36 -20.09 -12.04
CA PHE A 103 -5.08 -20.36 -11.41
C PHE A 103 -4.84 -19.46 -10.20
N LEU A 104 -5.14 -18.16 -10.31
CA LEU A 104 -5.08 -17.21 -9.19
C LEU A 104 -6.08 -17.61 -8.08
N LYS A 105 -7.33 -17.94 -8.47
CA LYS A 105 -8.34 -18.46 -7.54
C LYS A 105 -7.90 -19.77 -6.88
N ARG A 106 -7.26 -20.67 -7.61
CA ARG A 106 -6.75 -21.94 -7.04
C ARG A 106 -5.63 -21.70 -6.04
N ARG A 107 -4.73 -20.74 -6.26
CA ARG A 107 -3.69 -20.36 -5.29
C ARG A 107 -4.26 -19.68 -4.04
N ALA A 108 -5.30 -18.87 -4.21
CA ALA A 108 -6.02 -18.24 -3.09
C ALA A 108 -6.92 -19.23 -2.32
N LYS A 109 -7.39 -20.30 -2.98
CA LYS A 109 -8.26 -21.32 -2.37
C LYS A 109 -7.56 -22.02 -1.22
N GLY A 110 -8.11 -21.86 -0.01
CA GLY A 110 -7.59 -22.45 1.22
C GLY A 110 -6.72 -21.50 2.07
N ARG A 111 -6.54 -20.25 1.66
CA ARG A 111 -5.76 -19.25 2.42
C ARG A 111 -6.54 -18.46 3.48
N GLY A 112 -7.81 -18.82 3.73
CA GLY A 112 -8.65 -18.15 4.72
C GLY A 112 -9.10 -16.75 4.30
N ASP A 113 -9.70 -16.02 5.25
CA ASP A 113 -10.07 -14.63 5.08
C ASP A 113 -8.83 -13.73 5.03
N LYS A 114 -8.92 -12.61 4.32
CA LYS A 114 -7.82 -11.65 4.21
C LYS A 114 -7.59 -10.96 5.55
N LEU A 115 -6.33 -10.65 5.84
CA LEU A 115 -5.95 -9.84 6.98
C LEU A 115 -5.97 -8.35 6.62
N PRO A 116 -6.29 -7.46 7.58
CA PRO A 116 -6.21 -6.03 7.34
C PRO A 116 -4.74 -5.63 7.13
N LEU A 117 -4.45 -4.92 6.04
CA LEU A 117 -3.19 -4.22 5.86
C LEU A 117 -3.41 -2.76 6.20
N THR A 118 -2.84 -2.28 7.31
CA THR A 118 -3.13 -0.93 7.80
C THR A 118 -2.07 0.09 7.39
N ILE A 119 -2.44 1.37 7.40
CA ILE A 119 -1.49 2.48 7.18
C ILE A 119 -0.35 2.43 8.21
N GLY A 120 -0.63 2.03 9.45
CA GLY A 120 0.38 1.82 10.48
C GLY A 120 1.43 0.77 10.11
N MET A 121 1.01 -0.34 9.49
CA MET A 121 1.95 -1.37 9.01
C MET A 121 2.85 -0.82 7.90
N LEU A 122 2.28 -0.12 6.92
CA LEU A 122 3.07 0.51 5.84
C LEU A 122 4.08 1.50 6.40
N TYR A 123 3.65 2.36 7.33
CA TYR A 123 4.53 3.33 7.96
C TYR A 123 5.67 2.65 8.72
N GLN A 124 5.41 1.59 9.49
CA GLN A 124 6.47 0.86 10.19
C GLN A 124 7.43 0.16 9.21
N ALA A 125 6.93 -0.43 8.12
CA ALA A 125 7.75 -1.04 7.09
C ALA A 125 8.68 -0.01 6.43
N ILE A 126 8.19 1.21 6.16
CA ILE A 126 8.99 2.32 5.64
C ILE A 126 10.09 2.74 6.63
N LYS A 127 9.74 2.86 7.92
CA LYS A 127 10.69 3.24 8.97
C LYS A 127 11.79 2.19 9.16
N ALA A 128 11.44 0.91 9.05
CA ALA A 128 12.37 -0.22 9.12
C ALA A 128 13.11 -0.47 7.80
N ARG A 129 12.59 0.04 6.67
CA ARG A 129 12.98 -0.33 5.30
C ARG A 129 12.95 -1.83 5.05
N CYS A 130 12.05 -2.53 5.74
CA CYS A 130 11.93 -3.97 5.70
C CYS A 130 10.49 -4.37 6.02
N TRP A 131 10.01 -5.39 5.33
CA TRP A 131 8.75 -6.05 5.64
C TRP A 131 9.02 -7.28 6.50
N ASP A 132 8.72 -7.18 7.79
CA ASP A 132 8.67 -8.30 8.73
C ASP A 132 7.19 -8.56 9.06
N THR A 133 6.61 -9.59 8.44
CA THR A 133 5.18 -9.87 8.55
C THR A 133 4.76 -10.07 10.01
N GLN A 134 5.56 -10.76 10.81
CA GLN A 134 5.22 -11.04 12.20
C GLN A 134 5.24 -9.76 13.05
N ALA A 135 6.26 -8.93 12.88
CA ALA A 135 6.38 -7.67 13.62
C ALA A 135 5.25 -6.70 13.25
N LEU A 136 4.92 -6.61 11.96
CA LEU A 136 3.88 -5.71 11.45
C LEU A 136 2.47 -6.15 11.87
N GLU A 137 2.16 -7.45 11.80
CA GLU A 137 0.85 -7.99 12.23
C GLU A 137 0.67 -7.92 13.76
N SER A 138 1.77 -7.78 14.53
CA SER A 138 1.72 -7.61 15.99
C SER A 138 1.44 -6.18 16.44
N ILE A 139 1.39 -5.20 15.52
CA ILE A 139 1.14 -3.80 15.84
C ILE A 139 -0.30 -3.65 16.35
N PRO A 140 -0.52 -3.08 17.56
CA PRO A 140 -1.86 -2.83 18.06
C PRO A 140 -2.61 -1.86 17.14
N THR A 141 -3.81 -2.22 16.73
CA THR A 141 -4.68 -1.40 15.88
C THR A 141 -5.33 -0.21 16.61
N ASN A 142 -4.92 0.09 17.86
CA ASN A 142 -5.46 1.14 18.74
C ASN A 142 -4.42 2.23 19.10
N LEU A 143 -3.67 2.74 18.12
CA LEU A 143 -2.81 3.93 18.28
C LEU A 143 -3.50 5.19 17.76
#